data_AF-A0A953K6V5-F1
#
_entry.id   AF-A0A953K6V5-F1
#
_cell.length_a   1.000
_cell.length_b   1.000
_cell.length_c   1.000
_cell.angle_alpha   90.00
_cell.angle_beta   90.00
_cell.angle_gamma   90.00
#
_symmetry.space_group_name_H-M   'P 1'
#
loop_
_entity.id
_entity.type
_entity.pdbx_description
1 polymer ?
#
loop_
_entity_poly.entity_id
_entity_poly.type
_entity_poly.pdbx_seq_one_letter_code
_entity_poly.pdbx_strand_id
1 'polypeptide(L)'
;MVSLWEIAIKHALGKLELLDGLEASFWAMERSNLRLLELEQGHVLHLAGLPLHHRDPFDRMLIAQAKHEGMSILTVDPAFNAYGVPLLSA
;
A
#
# COMPACT_ATOMS: atom_id res chain seq x y z
N MET A 1 -5.84 3.71 0.19
CA MET A 1 -5.30 5.00 -0.29
C MET A 1 -3.82 4.94 -0.65
N VAL A 2 -2.97 4.34 0.18
CA VAL A 2 -1.50 4.29 -0.06
C VAL A 2 -1.11 3.73 -1.42
N SER A 3 -1.70 2.60 -1.83
CA SER A 3 -1.39 2.01 -3.14
C SER A 3 -1.80 2.91 -4.32
N LEU A 4 -2.92 3.63 -4.23
CA LEU A 4 -3.31 4.59 -5.27
C LEU A 4 -2.33 5.76 -5.34
N TRP A 5 -1.89 6.24 -4.17
CA TRP A 5 -0.88 7.30 -4.08
C TRP A 5 0.44 6.87 -4.74
N GLU A 6 0.90 5.64 -4.47
CA GLU A 6 2.08 5.07 -5.12
C GLU A 6 1.89 4.92 -6.64
N ILE A 7 0.74 4.40 -7.08
CA ILE A 7 0.40 4.26 -8.51
C ILE A 7 0.46 5.61 -9.22
N ALA A 8 -0.15 6.65 -8.65
CA ALA A 8 -0.14 7.99 -9.23
C ALA A 8 1.27 8.55 -9.39
N ILE A 9 2.14 8.37 -8.39
CA ILE A 9 3.53 8.80 -8.45
C ILE A 9 4.33 7.99 -9.47
N LYS A 10 4.20 6.66 -9.47
CA LYS A 10 4.89 5.80 -10.44
C LYS A 10 4.47 6.13 -11.87
N HIS A 11 3.20 6.43 -12.09
CA HIS A 11 2.70 6.87 -13.39
C HIS A 11 3.31 8.20 -13.82
N ALA A 12 3.28 9.22 -12.94
CA ALA A 12 3.88 10.53 -13.23
C ALA A 12 5.39 10.46 -13.49
N LEU A 13 6.09 9.51 -12.87
CA LEU A 13 7.52 9.25 -13.09
C LEU A 13 7.81 8.39 -14.32
N GLY A 14 6.81 7.96 -15.08
CA GLY A 14 6.96 7.06 -16.23
C GLY A 14 7.43 5.65 -15.86
N LYS A 15 7.32 5.26 -14.58
CA LYS A 15 7.69 3.92 -14.08
C LYS A 15 6.55 2.91 -14.16
N LEU A 16 5.33 3.39 -14.40
CA LEU A 16 4.13 2.57 -14.54
C LEU A 16 3.28 3.13 -15.68
N GLU A 17 3.17 2.33 -16.75
CA GLU A 17 2.28 2.64 -17.85
C GLU A 17 0.88 2.08 -17.56
N LEU A 18 -0.13 2.93 -17.71
CA LEU A 18 -1.53 2.57 -17.51
C LEU A 18 -2.23 2.74 -18.86
N LEU A 19 -2.77 1.64 -19.40
CA LEU A 19 -3.31 1.57 -20.76
C LEU A 19 -4.34 2.68 -21.04
N ASP A 20 -5.26 2.89 -20.12
CA ASP A 20 -6.35 3.88 -20.24
C ASP A 20 -6.06 5.17 -19.46
N GLY A 21 -4.85 5.32 -18.92
CA GLY A 21 -4.45 6.43 -18.06
C GLY A 21 -4.89 6.28 -16.59
N LEU A 22 -4.45 7.23 -15.76
CA LEU A 22 -4.63 7.19 -14.31
C LEU A 22 -6.10 7.28 -13.89
N GLU A 23 -6.85 8.22 -14.46
CA GLU A 23 -8.24 8.48 -14.09
C GLU A 23 -9.12 7.25 -14.41
N ALA A 24 -9.04 6.72 -15.64
CA ALA A 24 -9.81 5.54 -16.03
C ALA A 24 -9.46 4.30 -15.18
N SER A 25 -8.19 4.14 -14.81
CA SER A 25 -7.76 3.06 -13.91
C SER A 25 -8.40 3.18 -12.53
N PHE A 26 -8.51 4.40 -11.97
CA PHE A 26 -9.14 4.62 -10.67
C PHE A 26 -10.65 4.42 -10.73
N TRP A 27 -11.32 4.85 -11.79
CA TRP A 27 -12.74 4.55 -12.01
C TRP A 27 -13.02 3.04 -12.11
N ALA A 28 -12.13 2.29 -12.77
CA ALA A 28 -12.27 0.83 -12.84
C ALA A 28 -12.12 0.18 -11.45
N MET A 29 -11.23 0.69 -10.60
CA MET A 29 -11.07 0.22 -9.22
C MET A 29 -12.30 0.51 -8.35
N GLU A 30 -12.95 1.67 -8.49
CA GLU A 30 -14.20 1.99 -7.77
C GLU A 30 -15.35 1.03 -8.12
N ARG A 31 -15.30 0.42 -9.31
CA ARG A 31 -16.27 -0.59 -9.76
C ARG A 31 -15.89 -2.02 -9.40
N SER A 32 -14.73 -2.21 -8.79
CA SER A 32 -14.30 -3.51 -8.28
C SER A 32 -14.93 -3.82 -6.92
N ASN A 33 -14.84 -5.07 -6.46
CA ASN A 33 -15.24 -5.44 -5.10
C ASN A 33 -14.17 -5.10 -4.05
N LEU A 34 -13.27 -4.16 -4.33
CA LEU A 34 -12.26 -3.70 -3.40
C LEU A 34 -12.78 -2.50 -2.61
N ARG A 35 -12.54 -2.49 -1.31
CA ARG A 35 -12.77 -1.33 -0.46
C ARG A 35 -11.48 -0.52 -0.35
N LEU A 36 -11.58 0.78 -0.58
CA LEU A 36 -10.48 1.69 -0.36
C LEU A 36 -10.29 1.93 1.14
N LEU A 37 -9.09 1.65 1.65
CA LEU A 37 -8.74 1.96 3.03
C LEU A 37 -8.25 3.41 3.14
N GLU A 38 -8.97 4.23 3.89
CA GLU A 38 -8.61 5.61 4.21
C GLU A 38 -7.32 5.67 5.05
N LEU A 39 -6.68 6.84 5.07
CA LEU A 39 -5.55 7.09 5.96
C LEU A 39 -6.04 7.74 7.26
N GLU A 40 -5.69 7.12 8.38
CA GLU A 40 -6.07 7.59 9.72
C GLU A 40 -4.84 7.91 10.57
N GLN A 41 -5.04 8.70 11.62
CA GLN A 41 -3.96 9.07 12.55
C GLN A 41 -3.30 7.85 13.18
N GLY A 42 -4.07 6.78 13.44
CA GLY A 42 -3.58 5.52 13.97
C GLY A 42 -2.52 4.85 13.09
N HIS A 43 -2.66 4.97 11.76
CA HIS A 43 -1.68 4.46 10.80
C HIS A 43 -0.35 5.20 10.91
N VAL A 44 -0.40 6.52 11.06
CA VAL A 44 0.79 7.38 11.20
C VAL A 44 1.53 7.08 12.51
N LEU A 45 0.81 6.89 13.61
CA LEU A 45 1.41 6.51 14.90
C LEU A 45 2.11 5.14 14.83
N HIS A 46 1.50 4.16 14.16
CA HIS A 46 2.13 2.86 13.94
C HIS A 46 3.37 2.99 13.05
N LEU A 47 3.32 3.80 11.98
CA LEU A 47 4.45 4.06 11.11
C LEU A 47 5.67 4.63 11.87
N ALA A 48 5.43 5.56 12.80
CA ALA A 48 6.49 6.15 13.61
C ALA A 48 7.20 5.13 14.50
N GLY A 49 6.49 4.08 14.94
CA GLY A 49 7.06 2.98 15.73
C GLY A 49 7.67 1.85 14.90
N LEU A 50 7.59 1.87 13.57
CA LEU A 50 8.09 0.79 12.73
C LEU A 50 9.62 0.76 12.68
N PRO A 51 10.26 -0.40 12.93
CA PRO A 51 11.70 -0.54 12.74
C PRO A 51 12.09 -0.30 11.27
N LEU A 52 13.33 0.11 11.06
CA LEU A 52 13.86 0.45 9.74
C LEU A 52 14.43 -0.79 9.02
N HIS A 53 13.56 -1.74 8.67
CA HIS A 53 13.91 -2.90 7.84
C HIS A 53 13.69 -2.64 6.34
N HIS A 54 12.70 -1.80 6.01
CA HIS A 54 12.36 -1.32 4.67
C HIS A 54 12.45 0.20 4.60
N ARG A 55 12.84 0.75 3.44
CA ARG A 55 13.02 2.20 3.22
C ARG A 55 11.93 2.85 2.38
N ASP A 56 11.17 2.08 1.60
CA ASP A 56 10.10 2.65 0.79
C ASP A 56 8.98 3.18 1.71
N PRO A 57 8.61 4.46 1.60
CA PRO A 57 7.61 5.07 2.47
C PRO A 57 6.19 4.50 2.26
N PHE A 58 5.85 4.05 1.05
CA PHE A 58 4.54 3.46 0.74
C PHE A 58 4.43 2.09 1.40
N ASP A 59 5.43 1.23 1.21
CA ASP A 59 5.44 -0.10 1.84
C ASP A 59 5.41 -0.01 3.36
N ARG A 60 6.19 0.91 3.93
CA ARG A 60 6.16 1.16 5.38
C ARG A 60 4.78 1.60 5.85
N MET A 61 4.08 2.45 5.09
CA MET A 61 2.72 2.84 5.45
C MET A 61 1.74 1.69 5.28
N LEU A 62 1.84 0.86 4.23
CA LEU A 62 1.01 -0.35 4.08
C LEU A 62 1.16 -1.30 5.27
N ILE A 63 2.40 -1.49 5.73
CA ILE A 63 2.70 -2.30 6.93
C ILE A 63 2.09 -1.68 8.18
N ALA A 64 2.18 -0.35 8.33
CA ALA A 64 1.58 0.36 9.45
C ALA A 64 0.04 0.24 9.45
N GLN A 65 -0.60 0.35 8.29
CA GLN A 65 -2.04 0.13 8.13
C GLN A 65 -2.40 -1.31 8.52
N ALA A 66 -1.70 -2.32 8.00
CA ALA A 66 -1.99 -3.71 8.32
C ALA A 66 -1.84 -4.02 9.82
N LYS A 67 -0.82 -3.46 10.48
CA LYS A 67 -0.65 -3.58 11.93
C LYS A 67 -1.78 -2.94 12.70
N HIS A 68 -2.18 -1.73 12.32
CA HIS A 68 -3.23 -0.99 13.00
C HIS A 68 -4.60 -1.66 12.86
N GLU A 69 -4.92 -2.12 11.65
CA GLU A 69 -6.22 -2.70 11.29
C GLU A 69 -6.32 -4.21 11.55
N GLY A 70 -5.21 -4.87 11.93
CA GLY A 70 -5.15 -6.32 12.08
C GLY A 70 -5.35 -7.07 10.76
N MET A 71 -4.94 -6.49 9.64
CA MET A 71 -5.11 -7.05 8.29
C MET A 71 -3.91 -7.90 7.86
N SER A 72 -4.15 -8.80 6.90
CA SER A 72 -3.09 -9.49 6.17
C SER A 72 -2.65 -8.68 4.95
N ILE A 73 -1.37 -8.78 4.58
CA ILE A 73 -0.84 -8.16 3.36
C ILE A 73 -0.59 -9.22 2.30
N LEU A 74 -1.10 -8.97 1.10
CA LEU A 74 -0.73 -9.71 -0.11
C LEU A 74 0.50 -9.04 -0.74
N THR A 75 1.62 -9.74 -0.81
CA THR A 75 2.87 -9.18 -1.36
C THR A 75 3.78 -10.27 -1.90
N VAL A 76 4.60 -9.90 -2.89
CA VAL A 76 5.72 -10.72 -3.39
C VAL A 76 7.06 -10.30 -2.78
N ASP A 77 7.10 -9.21 -2.02
CA ASP A 77 8.34 -8.69 -1.43
C ASP A 77 8.66 -9.41 -0.10
N PRO A 78 9.77 -10.18 -0.04
CA PRO A 78 10.17 -10.87 1.18
C PRO A 78 10.57 -9.94 2.33
N ALA A 79 10.83 -8.65 2.09
CA ALA A 79 11.16 -7.69 3.14
C ALA A 79 10.04 -7.53 4.19
N PHE A 80 8.79 -7.79 3.80
CA PHE A 80 7.62 -7.73 4.67
C PHE A 80 7.67 -8.76 5.81
N ASN A 81 8.40 -9.86 5.63
CA ASN A 81 8.59 -10.89 6.68
C ASN A 81 9.22 -10.33 7.96
N ALA A 82 10.06 -9.30 7.84
CA ALA A 82 10.73 -8.68 8.97
C ALA A 82 9.78 -7.90 9.90
N TYR A 83 8.53 -7.69 9.49
CA TYR A 83 7.58 -6.84 10.20
C TYR A 83 6.55 -7.61 11.03
N GLY A 84 6.49 -8.94 10.95
CA GLY A 84 5.57 -9.75 11.76
C GLY A 84 4.10 -9.37 11.56
N VAL A 85 3.72 -9.01 10.33
CA VAL A 85 2.33 -8.89 9.90
C VAL A 85 1.92 -10.19 9.20
N PRO A 86 0.66 -10.62 9.28
CA PRO A 86 0.19 -11.77 8.51
C PRO A 86 0.36 -11.51 7.01
N LEU A 87 0.95 -12.47 6.29
CA LEU A 87 1.17 -12.37 4.85
C LEU A 87 0.35 -13.42 4.10
N LEU A 88 -0.21 -13.01 2.97
CA LEU A 88 -0.73 -13.91 1.95
C LEU A 88 0.29 -13.96 0.82
N SER A 89 0.61 -15.16 0.34
CA SER A 89 1.43 -15.34 -0.85
C SER A 89 0.61 -15.02 -2.10
N ALA A 90 1.13 -14.13 -2.94
CA ALA A 90 0.60 -13.82 -4.27
C ALA A 90 1.07 -14.82 -5.32
#